data_AF-A0A397FJC9-F1
#
_entry.id   AF-A0A397FJC9-F1
#
_cell.length_a   1.000
_cell.length_b   1.000
_cell.length_c   1.000
_cell.angle_alpha   90.00
_cell.angle_beta   90.00
_cell.angle_gamma   90.00
#
_symmetry.space_group_name_H-M   'P 1'
#
loop_
_entity.id
_entity.type
_entity.pdbx_description
1 polymer ?
#
loop_
_entity_poly.entity_id
_entity_poly.type
_entity_poly.pdbx_seq_one_letter_code
_entity_poly.pdbx_strand_id
1 'polypeptide(L)'
;MKNGVDPDMLGEYYVGLNQRTPLHWAAVMGRTRVVEALLLHGATVDFTDRMGRTPLHWAARHNQVGAINALLSSHANPICLDDSNMTPLDVGSHSGTLREMAIRSLVSCGSLDINGAYCGDTPLHLALKQGHKEAALALVACGADIYQTNRDGRRAIDCCISAELQYSIKKASGSVDVYVSYDPPYYAFAKAVCDSIETNFISVNLRPVLETVYLYTRQIIPFQRSVVVHKSTPTTDPTSRVQLYSIEMNQDVFTQAMRSLLDGLRDEVELHRLGKRQVLEPYLIKHQWG
;
A
#
# COMPACT_ATOMS: atom_id res chain seq x y z
N MET A 1 -32.97 12.46 -25.86
CA MET A 1 -32.85 13.89 -26.21
C MET A 1 -33.88 14.21 -27.29
N LYS A 2 -34.52 15.40 -27.29
CA LYS A 2 -35.42 15.79 -28.40
C LYS A 2 -34.57 16.28 -29.58
N ASN A 3 -34.74 15.64 -30.74
CA ASN A 3 -34.35 16.06 -32.09
C ASN A 3 -32.96 16.73 -32.25
N GLY A 4 -31.93 15.93 -32.56
CA GLY A 4 -30.71 16.41 -33.25
C GLY A 4 -29.68 17.16 -32.41
N VAL A 5 -29.85 17.27 -31.09
CA VAL A 5 -28.83 17.85 -30.20
C VAL A 5 -27.72 16.81 -29.96
N ASP A 6 -26.48 17.18 -30.29
CA ASP A 6 -25.28 16.39 -30.00
C ASP A 6 -25.16 16.17 -28.48
N PRO A 7 -25.10 14.92 -27.98
CA PRO A 7 -24.98 14.63 -26.56
C PRO A 7 -23.69 15.15 -25.91
N ASP A 8 -22.64 15.40 -26.70
CA ASP A 8 -21.39 15.98 -26.25
C ASP A 8 -21.34 17.51 -26.37
N MET A 9 -22.44 18.13 -26.82
CA MET A 9 -22.53 19.59 -26.96
C MET A 9 -22.21 20.29 -25.63
N LEU A 10 -21.15 21.09 -25.67
CA LEU A 10 -20.78 21.97 -24.57
C LEU A 10 -21.79 23.13 -24.53
N GLY A 11 -22.38 23.39 -23.36
CA GLY A 11 -23.34 24.49 -23.23
C GLY A 11 -22.73 25.85 -23.59
N GLU A 12 -23.55 26.80 -24.06
CA GLU A 12 -23.13 28.12 -24.57
C GLU A 12 -22.29 28.93 -23.56
N TYR A 13 -22.49 28.72 -22.25
CA TYR A 13 -21.72 29.35 -21.17
C TYR A 13 -20.49 28.54 -20.71
N TYR A 14 -20.30 27.32 -21.22
CA TYR A 14 -19.23 26.39 -20.82
C TYR A 14 -18.16 26.15 -21.87
N VAL A 15 -18.28 26.75 -23.06
CA VAL A 15 -17.19 26.84 -24.06
C VAL A 15 -15.92 27.48 -23.43
N GLY A 16 -16.07 28.20 -22.31
CA GLY A 16 -15.00 28.93 -21.61
C GLY A 16 -14.31 28.26 -20.41
N LEU A 17 -14.87 27.26 -19.70
CA LEU A 17 -14.32 26.86 -18.37
C LEU A 17 -14.32 25.34 -18.11
N ASN A 18 -13.52 24.56 -18.86
CA ASN A 18 -13.11 23.17 -18.60
C ASN A 18 -13.54 22.10 -19.62
N GLN A 19 -14.24 22.42 -20.72
CA GLN A 19 -14.62 21.43 -21.77
C GLN A 19 -15.35 20.18 -21.23
N ARG A 20 -16.23 20.35 -20.23
CA ARG A 20 -17.01 19.25 -19.66
C ARG A 20 -18.34 19.07 -20.38
N THR A 21 -18.55 17.88 -20.92
CA THR A 21 -19.83 17.46 -21.52
C THR A 21 -20.90 17.21 -20.45
N PRO A 22 -22.19 17.12 -20.81
CA PRO A 22 -23.25 16.69 -19.89
C PRO A 22 -22.93 15.37 -19.15
N LEU A 23 -22.20 14.46 -19.80
CA LEU A 23 -21.81 13.17 -19.21
C LEU A 23 -20.84 13.35 -18.03
N HIS A 24 -19.91 14.30 -18.10
CA HIS A 24 -19.04 14.65 -16.98
C HIS A 24 -19.85 15.11 -15.77
N TRP A 25 -20.81 16.02 -15.98
CA TRP A 25 -21.64 16.55 -14.90
C TRP A 25 -22.55 15.47 -14.30
N ALA A 26 -23.12 14.60 -15.13
CA ALA A 26 -23.90 13.45 -14.66
C ALA A 26 -23.06 12.49 -13.80
N ALA A 27 -21.80 12.27 -14.20
CA ALA A 27 -20.83 11.45 -13.46
C ALA A 27 -20.43 12.07 -12.12
N VAL A 28 -20.11 13.38 -12.06
CA VAL A 28 -19.83 14.11 -10.80
C VAL A 28 -20.99 13.96 -9.81
N MET A 29 -22.22 14.10 -10.30
CA MET A 29 -23.44 14.10 -9.49
C MET A 29 -23.99 12.70 -9.19
N GLY A 30 -23.37 11.63 -9.71
CA GLY A 30 -23.82 10.24 -9.52
C GLY A 30 -25.19 9.94 -10.12
N ARG A 31 -25.66 10.73 -11.11
CA ARG A 31 -26.98 10.59 -11.71
C ARG A 31 -27.01 9.42 -12.70
N THR A 32 -27.01 8.21 -12.18
CA THR A 32 -26.86 6.96 -12.95
C THR A 32 -27.83 6.87 -14.14
N ARG A 33 -29.12 7.17 -13.94
CA ARG A 33 -30.11 7.19 -15.04
C ARG A 33 -29.82 8.23 -16.13
N VAL A 34 -29.21 9.36 -15.75
CA VAL A 34 -28.81 10.39 -16.72
C VAL A 34 -27.57 9.92 -17.48
N VAL A 35 -26.58 9.33 -16.79
CA VAL A 35 -25.40 8.70 -17.41
C VAL A 35 -25.84 7.67 -18.46
N GLU A 36 -26.70 6.72 -18.09
CA GLU A 36 -27.24 5.70 -18.99
C GLU A 36 -27.97 6.31 -20.20
N ALA A 37 -28.83 7.31 -19.96
CA ALA A 37 -29.57 7.97 -21.04
C ALA A 37 -28.65 8.74 -22.00
N LEU A 38 -27.59 9.39 -21.50
CA LEU A 38 -26.61 10.10 -22.33
C LEU A 38 -25.82 9.10 -23.20
N LEU A 39 -25.35 8.00 -22.61
CA LEU A 39 -24.62 6.95 -23.32
C LEU A 39 -25.50 6.26 -24.38
N LEU A 40 -26.76 5.96 -24.06
CA LEU A 40 -27.73 5.42 -25.01
C LEU A 40 -27.98 6.35 -26.21
N HIS A 41 -27.83 7.66 -26.00
CA HIS A 41 -27.98 8.67 -27.06
C HIS A 41 -26.67 9.03 -27.76
N GLY A 42 -25.60 8.27 -27.55
CA GLY A 42 -24.34 8.39 -28.31
C GLY A 42 -23.31 9.35 -27.70
N ALA A 43 -23.42 9.70 -26.41
CA ALA A 43 -22.37 10.46 -25.74
C ALA A 43 -21.04 9.70 -25.79
N THR A 44 -19.95 10.41 -26.08
CA THR A 44 -18.61 9.80 -26.11
C THR A 44 -18.19 9.45 -24.67
N VAL A 45 -18.11 8.15 -24.39
CA VAL A 45 -17.89 7.62 -23.02
C VAL A 45 -16.60 8.14 -22.37
N ASP A 46 -15.52 8.24 -23.16
CA ASP A 46 -14.19 8.67 -22.73
C ASP A 46 -13.86 10.08 -23.23
N PHE A 47 -14.86 10.95 -23.45
CA PHE A 47 -14.60 12.35 -23.80
C PHE A 47 -13.76 13.00 -22.70
N THR A 48 -12.69 13.69 -23.05
CA THR A 48 -11.79 14.32 -22.07
C THR A 48 -12.10 15.80 -21.88
N ASP A 49 -12.14 16.24 -20.62
CA ASP A 49 -12.19 17.65 -20.26
C ASP A 49 -10.80 18.34 -20.43
N ARG A 50 -10.69 19.63 -20.11
CA ARG A 50 -9.43 20.40 -20.27
C ARG A 50 -8.25 19.90 -19.42
N MET A 51 -8.48 19.00 -18.47
CA MET A 51 -7.44 18.38 -17.66
C MET A 51 -7.13 16.95 -18.12
N GLY A 52 -7.61 16.54 -19.31
CA GLY A 52 -7.51 15.18 -19.79
C GLY A 52 -8.46 14.20 -19.07
N ARG A 53 -9.38 14.69 -18.23
CA ARG A 53 -10.22 13.82 -17.40
C ARG A 53 -11.47 13.38 -18.12
N THR A 54 -11.69 12.07 -18.17
CA THR A 54 -12.94 11.45 -18.63
C THR A 54 -14.05 11.53 -17.57
N PRO A 55 -15.33 11.28 -17.93
CA PRO A 55 -16.41 11.12 -16.96
C PRO A 55 -16.09 10.09 -15.86
N LEU A 56 -15.34 9.03 -16.17
CA LEU A 56 -14.96 8.00 -15.20
C LEU A 56 -14.02 8.55 -14.11
N HIS A 57 -13.08 9.45 -14.47
CA HIS A 57 -12.25 10.14 -13.49
C HIS A 57 -13.10 10.93 -12.48
N TRP A 58 -14.13 11.62 -12.97
CA TRP A 58 -15.02 12.39 -12.12
C TRP A 58 -15.93 11.51 -11.26
N ALA A 59 -16.45 10.40 -11.81
CA ALA A 59 -17.22 9.44 -11.04
C ALA A 59 -16.36 8.82 -9.90
N ALA A 60 -15.10 8.47 -10.18
CA ALA A 60 -14.16 7.94 -9.20
C ALA A 60 -13.79 8.97 -8.13
N ARG A 61 -13.47 10.22 -8.54
CA ARG A 61 -13.20 11.36 -7.63
C ARG A 61 -14.33 11.63 -6.64
N HIS A 62 -15.56 11.33 -6.99
CA HIS A 62 -16.73 11.55 -6.14
C HIS A 62 -17.34 10.26 -5.58
N ASN A 63 -16.65 9.12 -5.72
CA ASN A 63 -17.10 7.80 -5.24
C ASN A 63 -18.52 7.43 -5.71
N GLN A 64 -18.85 7.75 -6.96
CA GLN A 64 -20.18 7.57 -7.54
C GLN A 64 -20.34 6.17 -8.15
N VAL A 65 -20.49 5.15 -7.30
CA VAL A 65 -20.50 3.72 -7.71
C VAL A 65 -21.46 3.43 -8.87
N GLY A 66 -22.68 3.96 -8.83
CA GLY A 66 -23.66 3.75 -9.92
C GLY A 66 -23.20 4.33 -11.25
N ALA A 67 -22.61 5.53 -11.24
CA ALA A 67 -22.04 6.15 -12.45
C ALA A 67 -20.81 5.40 -12.94
N ILE A 68 -19.92 4.95 -12.04
CA ILE A 68 -18.77 4.09 -12.37
C ILE A 68 -19.25 2.84 -13.12
N ASN A 69 -20.21 2.12 -12.55
CA ASN A 69 -20.74 0.90 -13.16
C ASN A 69 -21.39 1.14 -14.52
N ALA A 70 -22.17 2.22 -14.68
CA ALA A 70 -22.82 2.56 -15.95
C ALA A 70 -21.80 2.92 -17.05
N LEU A 71 -20.75 3.67 -16.69
CA LEU A 71 -19.66 4.04 -17.59
C LEU A 71 -18.85 2.80 -18.02
N LEU A 72 -18.44 1.95 -17.07
CA LEU A 72 -17.69 0.72 -17.36
C LEU A 72 -18.52 -0.28 -18.19
N SER A 73 -19.82 -0.39 -17.91
CA SER A 73 -20.74 -1.22 -18.72
C SER A 73 -20.89 -0.71 -20.15
N SER A 74 -20.61 0.57 -20.37
CA SER A 74 -20.57 1.21 -21.69
C SER A 74 -19.15 1.34 -22.24
N HIS A 75 -18.24 0.46 -21.79
CA HIS A 75 -16.87 0.33 -22.26
C HIS A 75 -15.95 1.54 -22.02
N ALA A 76 -16.23 2.33 -20.97
CA ALA A 76 -15.27 3.35 -20.51
C ALA A 76 -13.92 2.71 -20.18
N ASN A 77 -12.82 3.35 -20.59
CA ASN A 77 -11.48 2.86 -20.31
C ASN A 77 -11.03 3.20 -18.87
N PRO A 78 -10.89 2.21 -17.97
CA PRO A 78 -10.50 2.45 -16.57
C PRO A 78 -9.03 2.83 -16.38
N ILE A 79 -8.20 2.73 -17.42
CA ILE A 79 -6.77 3.11 -17.40
C ILE A 79 -6.50 4.36 -18.25
N CYS A 80 -7.53 5.10 -18.65
CA CYS A 80 -7.34 6.41 -19.29
C CYS A 80 -6.56 7.33 -18.36
N LEU A 81 -5.60 8.09 -18.88
CA LEU A 81 -4.74 8.97 -18.10
C LEU A 81 -5.17 10.43 -18.28
N ASP A 82 -5.30 11.15 -17.17
CA ASP A 82 -5.43 12.61 -17.18
C ASP A 82 -4.08 13.30 -17.46
N ASP A 83 -4.07 14.63 -17.57
CA ASP A 83 -2.85 15.40 -17.89
C ASP A 83 -1.75 15.26 -16.82
N SER A 84 -2.07 14.75 -15.63
CA SER A 84 -1.13 14.43 -14.55
C SER A 84 -0.71 12.95 -14.55
N ASN A 85 -0.99 12.22 -15.64
CA ASN A 85 -0.80 10.77 -15.78
C ASN A 85 -1.55 9.94 -14.73
N MET A 86 -2.66 10.45 -14.18
CA MET A 86 -3.47 9.72 -13.21
C MET A 86 -4.60 8.96 -13.89
N THR A 87 -4.82 7.71 -13.49
CA THR A 87 -6.04 6.96 -13.82
C THR A 87 -7.24 7.48 -13.02
N PRO A 88 -8.48 7.09 -13.35
CA PRO A 88 -9.64 7.33 -12.49
C PRO A 88 -9.45 6.86 -11.04
N LEU A 89 -8.82 5.69 -10.84
CA LEU A 89 -8.51 5.16 -9.52
C LEU A 89 -7.51 6.06 -8.77
N ASP A 90 -6.49 6.55 -9.45
CA ASP A 90 -5.50 7.47 -8.88
C ASP A 90 -6.13 8.79 -8.45
N VAL A 91 -6.96 9.42 -9.31
CA VAL A 91 -7.65 10.67 -8.99
C VAL A 91 -8.58 10.48 -7.78
N GLY A 92 -9.32 9.37 -7.75
CA GLY A 92 -10.17 9.02 -6.61
C GLY A 92 -9.37 8.84 -5.32
N SER A 93 -8.22 8.17 -5.40
CA SER A 93 -7.35 7.88 -4.25
C SER A 93 -6.69 9.16 -3.72
N HIS A 94 -6.19 10.00 -4.62
CA HIS A 94 -5.61 11.30 -4.30
C HIS A 94 -6.62 12.27 -3.68
N SER A 95 -7.91 12.14 -4.00
CA SER A 95 -8.97 12.97 -3.43
C SER A 95 -9.52 12.47 -2.08
N GLY A 96 -9.20 11.22 -1.70
CA GLY A 96 -9.61 10.60 -0.43
C GLY A 96 -11.06 10.13 -0.34
N THR A 97 -11.84 10.31 -1.41
CA THR A 97 -13.28 10.00 -1.44
C THR A 97 -13.57 8.53 -1.73
N LEU A 98 -12.67 7.81 -2.40
CA LEU A 98 -12.88 6.42 -2.80
C LEU A 98 -13.17 5.51 -1.62
N ARG A 99 -14.10 4.58 -1.86
CA ARG A 99 -14.49 3.51 -0.94
C ARG A 99 -14.47 2.16 -1.66
N GLU A 100 -14.55 1.09 -0.88
CA GLU A 100 -14.31 -0.29 -1.33
C GLU A 100 -15.13 -0.66 -2.56
N MET A 101 -16.44 -0.37 -2.59
CA MET A 101 -17.30 -0.73 -3.73
C MET A 101 -16.89 -0.03 -5.03
N ALA A 102 -16.47 1.24 -4.99
CA ALA A 102 -16.01 1.95 -6.17
C ALA A 102 -14.70 1.37 -6.70
N ILE A 103 -13.77 1.03 -5.79
CA ILE A 103 -12.50 0.40 -6.12
C ILE A 103 -12.73 -0.98 -6.75
N ARG A 104 -13.58 -1.82 -6.13
CA ARG A 104 -13.96 -3.13 -6.69
C ARG A 104 -14.58 -3.01 -8.07
N SER A 105 -15.42 -2.00 -8.28
CA SER A 105 -16.04 -1.75 -9.59
C SER A 105 -14.98 -1.45 -10.65
N LEU A 106 -14.05 -0.53 -10.36
CA LEU A 106 -12.95 -0.14 -11.26
C LEU A 106 -12.00 -1.31 -11.58
N VAL A 107 -11.66 -2.14 -10.58
CA VAL A 107 -10.73 -3.27 -10.74
C VAL A 107 -11.41 -4.47 -11.43
N SER A 108 -12.74 -4.62 -11.33
CA SER A 108 -13.45 -5.77 -11.89
C SER A 108 -13.37 -5.91 -13.42
N CYS A 109 -13.01 -4.85 -14.14
CA CYS A 109 -12.79 -4.88 -15.58
C CYS A 109 -11.51 -5.62 -16.01
N GLY A 110 -10.62 -5.95 -15.08
CA GLY A 110 -9.41 -6.76 -15.30
C GLY A 110 -8.25 -6.03 -16.01
N SER A 111 -8.48 -4.88 -16.63
CA SER A 111 -7.44 -4.07 -17.29
C SER A 111 -6.68 -3.12 -16.36
N LEU A 112 -7.25 -2.81 -15.19
CA LEU A 112 -6.68 -1.91 -14.21
C LEU A 112 -5.92 -2.69 -13.13
N ASP A 113 -4.63 -2.42 -12.99
CA ASP A 113 -3.82 -2.92 -11.88
C ASP A 113 -3.92 -1.96 -10.68
N ILE A 114 -4.44 -2.44 -9.55
CA ILE A 114 -4.56 -1.67 -8.29
C ILE A 114 -3.19 -1.26 -7.73
N ASN A 115 -2.12 -1.97 -8.10
CA ASN A 115 -0.74 -1.69 -7.70
C ASN A 115 0.05 -0.95 -8.79
N GLY A 116 -0.59 -0.56 -9.90
CA GLY A 116 0.04 0.16 -11.00
C GLY A 116 0.46 1.58 -10.59
N ALA A 117 1.68 1.98 -10.94
CA ALA A 117 2.24 3.30 -10.65
C ALA A 117 2.28 4.20 -11.91
N TYR A 118 1.12 4.48 -12.50
CA TYR A 118 1.00 5.19 -13.79
C TYR A 118 1.50 6.64 -13.72
N CYS A 119 1.15 7.38 -12.67
CA CYS A 119 1.68 8.72 -12.39
C CYS A 119 3.03 8.71 -11.65
N GLY A 120 3.58 7.53 -11.39
CA GLY A 120 4.80 7.33 -10.62
C GLY A 120 4.58 6.89 -9.18
N ASP A 121 3.37 7.07 -8.65
CA ASP A 121 2.88 6.54 -7.37
C ASP A 121 1.77 5.52 -7.61
N THR A 122 1.65 4.51 -6.74
CA THR A 122 0.45 3.65 -6.75
C THR A 122 -0.75 4.39 -6.14
N PRO A 123 -2.00 3.95 -6.39
CA PRO A 123 -3.19 4.49 -5.73
C PRO A 123 -3.04 4.58 -4.20
N LEU A 124 -2.40 3.57 -3.58
CA LEU A 124 -2.17 3.55 -2.13
C LEU A 124 -1.16 4.60 -1.68
N HIS A 125 -0.08 4.84 -2.43
CA HIS A 125 0.85 5.93 -2.14
C HIS A 125 0.13 7.29 -2.12
N LEU A 126 -0.73 7.54 -3.11
CA LEU A 126 -1.49 8.79 -3.21
C LEU A 126 -2.39 9.00 -1.99
N ALA A 127 -3.13 7.97 -1.58
CA ALA A 127 -3.97 8.04 -0.40
C ALA A 127 -3.16 8.25 0.91
N LEU A 128 -2.02 7.57 1.04
CA LEU A 128 -1.17 7.63 2.25
C LEU A 128 -0.45 8.97 2.41
N LYS A 129 0.09 9.53 1.32
CA LYS A 129 0.76 10.85 1.32
C LYS A 129 -0.20 11.97 1.72
N GLN A 130 -1.47 11.86 1.33
CA GLN A 130 -2.52 12.85 1.63
C GLN A 130 -3.24 12.60 2.96
N GLY A 131 -2.90 11.53 3.69
CA GLY A 131 -3.52 11.20 4.97
C GLY A 131 -4.95 10.65 4.87
N HIS A 132 -5.36 10.15 3.70
CA HIS A 132 -6.72 9.68 3.45
C HIS A 132 -6.94 8.25 3.96
N LYS A 133 -7.09 8.14 5.29
CA LYS A 133 -7.21 6.88 6.03
C LYS A 133 -8.25 5.94 5.45
N GLU A 134 -9.47 6.41 5.21
CA GLU A 134 -10.58 5.56 4.75
C GLU A 134 -10.36 5.06 3.32
N ALA A 135 -9.79 5.88 2.44
CA ALA A 135 -9.45 5.47 1.08
C ALA A 135 -8.30 4.45 1.08
N ALA A 136 -7.26 4.68 1.88
CA ALA A 136 -6.13 3.75 2.04
C ALA A 136 -6.60 2.39 2.59
N LEU A 137 -7.46 2.37 3.61
CA LEU A 137 -8.05 1.13 4.14
C LEU A 137 -8.88 0.40 3.09
N ALA A 138 -9.67 1.13 2.29
CA ALA A 138 -10.46 0.54 1.22
C ALA A 138 -9.59 -0.06 0.11
N LEU A 139 -8.48 0.58 -0.24
CA LEU A 139 -7.49 0.06 -1.20
C LEU A 139 -6.86 -1.23 -0.68
N VAL A 140 -6.42 -1.27 0.58
CA VAL A 140 -5.88 -2.50 1.21
C VAL A 140 -6.91 -3.62 1.20
N ALA A 141 -8.17 -3.34 1.54
CA ALA A 141 -9.26 -4.33 1.49
C ALA A 141 -9.56 -4.86 0.07
N CYS A 142 -9.14 -4.12 -0.96
CA CYS A 142 -9.24 -4.51 -2.37
C CYS A 142 -7.96 -5.14 -2.93
N GLY A 143 -6.92 -5.35 -2.11
CA GLY A 143 -5.68 -6.02 -2.52
C GLY A 143 -4.53 -5.09 -2.92
N ALA A 144 -4.57 -3.81 -2.52
CA ALA A 144 -3.39 -2.95 -2.67
C ALA A 144 -2.25 -3.44 -1.75
N ASP A 145 -1.08 -3.65 -2.32
CA ASP A 145 0.12 -4.06 -1.60
C ASP A 145 0.77 -2.85 -0.90
N ILE A 146 0.89 -2.94 0.43
CA ILE A 146 1.49 -1.91 1.27
C ILE A 146 3.01 -1.78 1.07
N TYR A 147 3.66 -2.78 0.45
CA TYR A 147 5.09 -2.82 0.19
C TYR A 147 5.46 -2.53 -1.27
N GLN A 148 4.47 -2.45 -2.17
CA GLN A 148 4.71 -2.07 -3.55
C GLN A 148 5.50 -0.76 -3.61
N THR A 149 6.53 -0.73 -4.44
CA THR A 149 7.39 0.45 -4.61
C THR A 149 6.87 1.36 -5.71
N ASN A 150 7.00 2.68 -5.48
CA ASN A 150 6.77 3.71 -6.48
C ASN A 150 8.00 3.89 -7.40
N ARG A 151 7.95 4.82 -8.35
CA ARG A 151 9.09 5.11 -9.27
C ARG A 151 10.35 5.61 -8.56
N ASP A 152 10.23 6.16 -7.36
CA ASP A 152 11.37 6.58 -6.54
C ASP A 152 11.96 5.43 -5.70
N GLY A 153 11.41 4.21 -5.81
CA GLY A 153 11.81 3.05 -5.01
C GLY A 153 11.31 3.08 -3.56
N ARG A 154 10.38 3.98 -3.21
CA ARG A 154 9.78 4.03 -1.86
C ARG A 154 8.59 3.09 -1.80
N ARG A 155 8.43 2.37 -0.69
CA ARG A 155 7.25 1.51 -0.42
C ARG A 155 6.06 2.38 -0.04
N ALA A 156 4.84 1.91 -0.33
CA ALA A 156 3.62 2.67 -0.03
C ALA A 156 3.53 3.01 1.47
N ILE A 157 3.79 2.02 2.34
CA ILE A 157 3.70 2.19 3.80
C ILE A 157 4.72 3.19 4.38
N ASP A 158 5.81 3.47 3.68
CA ASP A 158 6.83 4.44 4.11
C ASP A 158 6.44 5.88 3.73
N CYS A 159 5.42 6.06 2.89
CA CYS A 159 4.93 7.37 2.45
C CYS A 159 3.76 7.90 3.29
N CYS A 160 3.40 7.22 4.39
CA CYS A 160 2.37 7.67 5.32
C CYS A 160 2.71 9.04 5.91
N ILE A 161 1.74 9.97 5.89
CA ILE A 161 1.91 11.29 6.51
C ILE A 161 2.06 11.24 8.05
N SER A 162 1.61 10.16 8.70
CA SER A 162 1.70 9.98 10.15
C SER A 162 1.89 8.52 10.57
N ALA A 163 2.51 8.33 11.74
CA ALA A 163 2.70 7.01 12.35
C ALA A 163 1.37 6.34 12.72
N GLU A 164 0.34 7.12 13.10
CA GLU A 164 -1.00 6.58 13.41
C GLU A 164 -1.67 5.98 12.17
N LEU A 165 -1.55 6.67 11.03
CA LEU A 165 -2.07 6.16 9.76
C LEU A 165 -1.30 4.89 9.36
N GLN A 166 0.03 4.93 9.45
CA GLN A 166 0.88 3.77 9.17
C GLN A 166 0.48 2.56 10.01
N TYR A 167 0.30 2.74 11.32
CA TYR A 167 -0.18 1.69 12.23
C TYR A 167 -1.55 1.15 11.81
N SER A 168 -2.48 2.03 11.46
CA SER A 168 -3.83 1.64 11.03
C SER A 168 -3.81 0.77 9.77
N ILE A 169 -2.97 1.12 8.80
CA ILE A 169 -2.83 0.37 7.53
C ILE A 169 -2.09 -0.95 7.74
N LYS A 170 -1.01 -0.97 8.53
CA LYS A 170 -0.33 -2.23 8.91
C LYS A 170 -1.28 -3.19 9.61
N LYS A 171 -2.07 -2.69 10.56
CA LYS A 171 -3.08 -3.50 11.25
C LYS A 171 -4.14 -4.05 10.29
N ALA A 172 -4.63 -3.23 9.36
CA ALA A 172 -5.69 -3.63 8.43
C ALA A 172 -5.21 -4.61 7.34
N SER A 173 -3.95 -4.49 6.92
CA SER A 173 -3.31 -5.42 5.98
C SER A 173 -2.93 -6.76 6.61
N GLY A 174 -3.04 -6.90 7.93
CA GLY A 174 -2.52 -8.07 8.65
C GLY A 174 -1.00 -8.12 8.69
N SER A 175 -0.32 -6.98 8.44
CA SER A 175 1.13 -6.87 8.56
C SER A 175 1.55 -7.19 9.99
N VAL A 176 2.49 -8.12 10.14
CA VAL A 176 3.18 -8.38 11.40
C VAL A 176 4.44 -7.53 11.43
N ASP A 177 4.59 -6.68 12.46
CA ASP A 177 5.83 -5.96 12.69
C ASP A 177 6.81 -6.87 13.43
N VAL A 178 7.93 -7.19 12.78
CA VAL A 178 9.08 -7.82 13.43
C VAL A 178 10.02 -6.72 13.91
N TYR A 179 10.52 -6.78 15.14
CA TYR A 179 11.61 -5.89 15.54
C TYR A 179 12.91 -6.66 15.62
N VAL A 180 13.99 -6.15 15.04
CA VAL A 180 15.34 -6.68 15.26
C VAL A 180 16.06 -5.76 16.22
N SER A 181 16.19 -6.18 17.48
CA SER A 181 17.20 -5.57 18.35
C SER A 181 18.56 -6.08 17.95
N TYR A 182 19.58 -5.22 18.02
CA TYR A 182 20.96 -5.56 17.74
C TYR A 182 21.90 -4.66 18.53
N ASP A 183 23.10 -5.16 18.84
CA ASP A 183 24.19 -4.27 19.28
C ASP A 183 24.84 -3.60 18.08
N PRO A 184 25.35 -2.36 18.20
CA PRO A 184 25.97 -1.63 17.08
C PRO A 184 26.98 -2.45 16.23
N PRO A 185 27.85 -3.30 16.82
CA PRO A 185 28.73 -4.22 16.08
C PRO A 185 28.01 -5.16 15.11
N TYR A 186 26.76 -5.53 15.41
CA TYR A 186 25.94 -6.49 14.68
C TYR A 186 25.01 -5.84 13.65
N TYR A 187 25.15 -4.53 13.38
CA TYR A 187 24.27 -3.83 12.43
C TYR A 187 24.21 -4.47 11.04
N ALA A 188 25.36 -4.81 10.46
CA ALA A 188 25.42 -5.38 9.12
C ALA A 188 24.69 -6.73 9.04
N PHE A 189 24.82 -7.54 10.09
CA PHE A 189 24.11 -8.81 10.22
C PHE A 189 22.61 -8.59 10.42
N ALA A 190 22.23 -7.73 11.37
CA ALA A 190 20.83 -7.41 11.64
C ALA A 190 20.12 -6.87 10.40
N LYS A 191 20.81 -6.05 9.60
CA LYS A 191 20.33 -5.55 8.32
C LYS A 191 20.14 -6.66 7.29
N ALA A 192 21.11 -7.57 7.13
CA ALA A 192 20.96 -8.71 6.23
C ALA A 192 19.79 -9.63 6.62
N VAL A 193 19.57 -9.83 7.92
CA VAL A 193 18.39 -10.56 8.45
C VAL A 193 17.11 -9.80 8.14
N CYS A 194 17.05 -8.47 8.33
CA CYS A 194 15.91 -7.65 7.92
C CYS A 194 15.61 -7.81 6.43
N ASP A 195 16.60 -7.58 5.57
CA ASP A 195 16.43 -7.62 4.11
C ASP A 195 15.89 -9.01 3.68
N SER A 196 16.37 -10.09 4.30
CA SER A 196 15.89 -11.46 4.05
C SER A 196 14.49 -11.75 4.61
N ILE A 197 14.03 -11.02 5.62
CA ILE A 197 12.67 -11.15 6.16
C ILE A 197 11.69 -10.27 5.35
N GLU A 198 12.11 -9.07 4.97
CA GLU A 198 11.30 -8.13 4.17
C GLU A 198 10.99 -8.66 2.77
N THR A 199 11.89 -9.45 2.18
CA THR A 199 11.62 -10.19 0.93
C THR A 199 10.45 -11.18 1.04
N ASN A 200 9.98 -11.51 2.25
CA ASN A 200 8.80 -12.32 2.51
C ASN A 200 7.57 -11.49 2.96
N PHE A 201 7.52 -10.20 2.60
CA PHE A 201 6.40 -9.29 2.90
C PHE A 201 6.13 -9.06 4.39
N ILE A 202 7.18 -9.07 5.21
CA ILE A 202 7.09 -8.82 6.65
C ILE A 202 7.84 -7.50 6.95
N SER A 203 7.17 -6.55 7.59
CA SER A 203 7.77 -5.28 8.00
C SER A 203 8.74 -5.50 9.16
N VAL A 204 10.01 -5.11 9.00
CA VAL A 204 11.02 -5.29 10.05
C VAL A 204 11.61 -3.96 10.52
N ASN A 205 11.52 -3.68 11.82
CA ASN A 205 12.03 -2.47 12.44
C ASN A 205 13.31 -2.75 13.23
N LEU A 206 14.40 -2.06 12.92
CA LEU A 206 15.67 -2.15 13.66
C LEU A 206 15.63 -1.30 14.94
N ARG A 207 16.07 -1.86 16.08
CA ARG A 207 16.27 -1.12 17.33
C ARG A 207 17.68 -1.32 17.90
N PRO A 208 18.42 -0.26 18.22
CA PRO A 208 19.73 -0.39 18.88
C PRO A 208 19.56 -0.50 20.41
N VAL A 209 19.46 -1.71 21.00
CA VAL A 209 19.50 -1.93 22.49
C VAL A 209 19.96 -3.35 22.90
N LEU A 210 20.90 -3.37 23.86
CA LEU A 210 21.48 -4.39 24.80
C LEU A 210 21.84 -5.82 24.32
N GLU A 211 23.16 -6.04 24.26
CA GLU A 211 24.00 -7.24 24.37
C GLU A 211 23.73 -8.42 23.44
N THR A 212 22.74 -8.35 22.53
CA THR A 212 22.47 -9.42 21.56
C THR A 212 21.52 -9.03 20.43
N VAL A 213 21.45 -9.85 19.37
CA VAL A 213 20.44 -9.73 18.31
C VAL A 213 19.16 -10.50 18.67
N TYR A 214 18.03 -9.80 18.78
CA TYR A 214 16.72 -10.39 19.10
C TYR A 214 15.69 -10.05 18.01
N LEU A 215 14.89 -11.04 17.60
CA LEU A 215 13.69 -10.79 16.78
C LEU A 215 12.45 -10.78 17.69
N TYR A 216 11.70 -9.68 17.69
CA TYR A 216 10.38 -9.59 18.33
C TYR A 216 9.30 -9.87 17.30
N THR A 217 8.57 -10.95 17.51
CA THR A 217 7.14 -11.02 17.21
C THR A 217 6.42 -10.90 18.57
N ARG A 218 5.16 -11.32 18.72
CA ARG A 218 4.64 -11.58 20.08
C ARG A 218 5.49 -12.60 20.87
N GLN A 219 6.44 -13.27 20.21
CA GLN A 219 7.48 -14.13 20.80
C GLN A 219 8.88 -13.56 20.53
N ILE A 220 9.78 -13.74 21.49
CA ILE A 220 11.21 -13.41 21.36
C ILE A 220 11.94 -14.64 20.82
N ILE A 221 12.61 -14.51 19.66
CA ILE A 221 13.45 -15.59 19.10
C ILE A 221 14.92 -15.17 19.18
N PRO A 222 15.72 -15.76 20.08
CA PRO A 222 17.13 -15.43 20.24
C PRO A 222 18.01 -16.18 19.22
N PHE A 223 18.78 -15.46 18.40
CA PHE A 223 19.75 -16.05 17.47
C PHE A 223 21.12 -16.32 18.11
N GLN A 224 21.30 -15.99 19.39
CA GLN A 224 22.57 -16.12 20.10
C GLN A 224 23.17 -17.52 20.04
N ARG A 225 22.32 -18.57 20.08
CA ARG A 225 22.75 -19.97 19.97
C ARG A 225 23.31 -20.35 18.60
N SER A 226 23.06 -19.51 17.58
CA SER A 226 23.56 -19.71 16.22
C SER A 226 24.92 -19.05 16.00
N VAL A 227 25.39 -18.22 16.94
CA VAL A 227 26.72 -17.59 16.88
C VAL A 227 27.77 -18.55 17.43
N VAL A 228 28.73 -18.94 16.61
CA VAL A 228 29.77 -19.95 16.93
C VAL A 228 31.07 -19.28 17.31
N VAL A 229 31.44 -18.19 16.66
CA VAL A 229 32.65 -17.42 16.98
C VAL A 229 32.32 -15.94 17.04
N HIS A 230 32.81 -15.29 18.09
CA HIS A 230 32.85 -13.85 18.24
C HIS A 230 34.31 -13.44 18.44
N LYS A 231 34.92 -12.82 17.42
CA LYS A 231 36.27 -12.25 17.53
C LYS A 231 36.22 -10.77 17.24
N SER A 232 36.62 -9.96 18.23
CA SER A 232 36.98 -8.57 18.01
C SER A 232 38.46 -8.52 17.63
N THR A 233 38.77 -7.99 16.45
CA THR A 233 40.14 -7.64 16.09
C THR A 233 40.36 -6.16 16.40
N PRO A 234 41.28 -5.83 17.33
CA PRO A 234 41.68 -4.44 17.52
C PRO A 234 42.31 -3.95 16.23
N THR A 235 41.91 -2.76 15.81
CA THR A 235 42.50 -2.09 14.64
C THR A 235 43.96 -1.76 14.95
N THR A 236 44.84 -1.98 13.97
CA THR A 236 46.27 -1.65 14.06
C THR A 236 46.53 -0.13 14.05
N ASP A 237 45.50 0.67 13.79
CA ASP A 237 45.55 2.12 13.78
C ASP A 237 45.09 2.67 15.14
N PRO A 238 46.00 3.27 15.95
CA PRO A 238 45.68 3.81 17.27
C PRO A 238 44.73 5.02 17.23
N THR A 239 44.43 5.58 16.06
CA THR A 239 43.43 6.66 15.88
C THR A 239 42.05 6.15 15.50
N SER A 240 41.94 4.87 15.13
CA SER A 240 40.68 4.26 14.72
C SER A 240 39.84 3.88 15.94
N ARG A 241 38.69 4.55 16.10
CA ARG A 241 37.64 4.14 17.05
C ARG A 241 36.83 2.93 16.59
N VAL A 242 37.19 2.34 15.45
CA VAL A 242 36.44 1.23 14.84
C VAL A 242 37.02 -0.09 15.36
N GLN A 243 36.18 -0.91 16.00
CA GLN A 243 36.48 -2.30 16.32
C GLN A 243 35.90 -3.18 15.20
N LEU A 244 36.72 -4.06 14.63
CA LEU A 244 36.28 -5.04 13.64
C LEU A 244 35.78 -6.28 14.37
N TYR A 245 34.60 -6.74 14.02
CA TYR A 245 33.99 -7.95 14.57
C TYR A 245 33.84 -8.99 13.46
N SER A 246 34.42 -10.18 13.66
CA SER A 246 34.12 -11.34 12.81
C SER A 246 33.19 -12.29 13.56
N ILE A 247 32.12 -12.69 12.87
CA ILE A 247 31.05 -13.53 13.41
C ILE A 247 30.98 -14.76 12.52
N GLU A 248 31.23 -15.93 13.10
CA GLU A 248 30.92 -17.19 12.43
C GLU A 248 29.60 -17.74 12.98
N MET A 249 28.74 -18.21 12.09
CA MET A 249 27.44 -18.74 12.45
C MET A 249 27.35 -20.23 12.13
N ASN A 250 26.67 -20.97 13.00
CA ASN A 250 26.21 -22.31 12.68
C ASN A 250 25.01 -22.17 11.75
N GLN A 251 25.25 -22.44 10.47
CA GLN A 251 24.26 -22.26 9.42
C GLN A 251 23.00 -23.12 9.65
N ASP A 252 23.14 -24.33 10.19
CA ASP A 252 22.02 -25.23 10.42
C ASP A 252 21.13 -24.73 11.56
N VAL A 253 21.74 -24.34 12.69
CA VAL A 253 21.02 -23.79 13.85
C VAL A 253 20.33 -22.47 13.49
N PHE A 254 21.02 -21.61 12.72
CA PHE A 254 20.45 -20.36 12.21
C PHE A 254 19.24 -20.64 11.30
N THR A 255 19.40 -21.53 10.33
CA THR A 255 18.34 -21.88 9.37
C THR A 255 17.13 -22.49 10.07
N GLN A 256 17.35 -23.32 11.10
CA GLN A 256 16.27 -23.92 11.88
C GLN A 256 15.52 -22.89 12.72
N ALA A 257 16.24 -21.96 13.37
CA ALA A 257 15.63 -20.85 14.11
C ALA A 257 14.82 -19.93 13.17
N MET A 258 15.36 -19.65 11.98
CA MET A 258 14.69 -18.85 10.96
C MET A 258 13.42 -19.52 10.41
N ARG A 259 13.46 -20.84 10.14
CA ARG A 259 12.26 -21.59 9.74
C ARG A 259 11.18 -21.56 10.82
N SER A 260 11.56 -21.79 12.09
CA SER A 260 10.62 -21.72 13.20
C SER A 260 9.97 -20.34 13.35
N LEU A 261 10.71 -19.26 13.07
CA LEU A 261 10.17 -17.91 13.03
C LEU A 261 9.15 -17.74 11.89
N LEU A 262 9.52 -18.15 10.67
CA LEU A 262 8.65 -18.02 9.49
C LEU A 262 7.37 -18.84 9.66
N ASP A 263 7.45 -20.03 10.25
CA ASP A 263 6.28 -20.86 10.56
C ASP A 263 5.39 -20.19 11.60
N GLY A 264 5.96 -19.65 12.68
CA GLY A 264 5.19 -18.91 13.69
C GLY A 264 4.52 -17.63 13.15
N LEU A 265 5.23 -16.90 12.29
CA LEU A 265 4.68 -15.73 11.58
C LEU A 265 3.55 -16.13 10.64
N ARG A 266 3.72 -17.23 9.90
CA ARG A 266 2.70 -17.77 9.01
C ARG A 266 1.44 -18.16 9.77
N ASP A 267 1.59 -18.84 10.91
CA ASP A 267 0.47 -19.22 11.76
C ASP A 267 -0.26 -17.98 12.32
N GLU A 268 0.46 -16.93 12.73
CA GLU A 268 -0.12 -15.68 13.21
C GLU A 268 -0.90 -14.95 12.10
N VAL A 269 -0.34 -14.88 10.89
CA VAL A 269 -1.01 -14.32 9.70
C VAL A 269 -2.28 -15.09 9.36
N GLU A 270 -2.22 -16.43 9.35
CA GLU A 270 -3.40 -17.28 9.10
C GLU A 270 -4.45 -17.15 10.20
N LEU A 271 -4.06 -17.03 11.47
CA LEU A 271 -4.97 -16.77 12.58
C LEU A 271 -5.69 -15.42 12.44
N HIS A 272 -4.97 -14.37 12.03
CA HIS A 272 -5.55 -13.07 11.74
C HIS A 272 -6.51 -13.12 10.54
N ARG A 273 -6.16 -13.87 9.49
CA ARG A 273 -6.98 -14.09 8.30
C ARG A 273 -8.28 -14.84 8.61
N LEU A 274 -8.25 -15.78 9.56
CA LEU A 274 -9.39 -16.62 9.95
C LEU A 274 -10.29 -16.00 11.04
N GLY A 275 -10.03 -14.76 11.46
CA GLY A 275 -10.92 -14.00 12.35
C GLY A 275 -11.02 -14.51 13.80
N LYS A 276 -10.06 -15.30 14.29
CA LYS A 276 -10.06 -15.75 15.70
C LYS A 276 -9.53 -14.64 16.62
N ARG A 277 -10.45 -13.78 17.07
CA ARG A 277 -10.25 -12.93 18.25
C ARG A 277 -10.04 -13.82 19.48
N GLN A 278 -8.80 -13.99 19.90
CA GLN A 278 -8.50 -14.05 21.34
C GLN A 278 -7.42 -13.02 21.63
N VAL A 279 -7.77 -12.09 22.52
CA VAL A 279 -6.86 -11.13 23.12
C VAL A 279 -5.84 -11.94 23.92
N LEU A 280 -4.67 -12.21 23.35
CA LEU A 280 -3.53 -12.63 24.13
C LEU A 280 -2.91 -11.36 24.72
N GLU A 281 -3.07 -11.21 26.03
CA GLU A 281 -2.19 -10.36 26.83
C GLU A 281 -0.73 -10.73 26.54
N PRO A 282 0.20 -9.76 26.56
CA PRO A 282 1.61 -10.05 26.37
C PRO A 282 2.08 -10.96 27.50
N TYR A 283 2.26 -12.25 27.20
CA TYR A 283 3.08 -13.14 28.03
C TYR A 283 4.53 -12.65 27.94
N LEU A 284 4.84 -11.66 28.77
CA LEU A 284 6.19 -11.45 29.26
C LEU A 284 6.59 -12.75 29.96
N ILE A 285 7.28 -13.63 29.25
CA ILE A 285 8.02 -14.70 29.89
C ILE A 285 9.12 -14.02 30.70
N LYS A 286 8.80 -13.69 31.96
CA LYS A 286 9.79 -13.39 32.99
C LYS A 286 10.58 -14.67 33.23
N HIS A 287 11.60 -14.93 32.43
CA HIS A 287 12.70 -15.72 32.93
C HIS A 287 13.59 -14.78 33.74
N GLN A 288 13.46 -14.87 35.07
CA GLN A 288 14.56 -14.55 35.97
C GLN A 288 15.70 -15.50 35.61
N TRP A 289 16.81 -14.96 35.10
CA TRP A 289 18.09 -15.66 35.05
C TRP A 289 18.88 -15.17 36.26
N GLY A 290 19.00 -16.04 37.25
CA GLY A 290 20.15 -16.02 38.16
C GLY A 290 21.37 -16.63 37.49
#